data_AF-A0A6J1B4T4-F1
#
_entry.id   AF-A0A6J1B4T4-F1
#
_cell.length_a   1.000
_cell.length_b   1.000
_cell.length_c   1.000
_cell.angle_alpha   90.00
_cell.angle_beta   90.00
_cell.angle_gamma   90.00
#
_symmetry.space_group_name_H-M   'P 1'
#
loop_
_entity.id
_entity.type
_entity.pdbx_description
1 polymer ?
#
loop_
_entity_poly.entity_id
_entity_poly.type
_entity_poly.pdbx_seq_one_letter_code
_entity_poly.pdbx_strand_id
1 'polypeptide(L)'
;MAHRRCLQSLARRATALISLKTTRPLSTLEMLTSKSNPVITITNLEPSWCTRWSHSRYFSSSKSDDRENELEMEEASDGETEDDEAASDLDRDYSPEEKEAEAAAIGYKVVGPLQRSDRVFKDYEPVFAVVQIGSHQFKVSNGDCIFTERLKFCEVNDKLILNKVLLLGSPTQTIIGRPILPDAAVHAVVEEHALDAKVIIFKKKKRKNYRRTKGHRQELTKLRITDIQGIEKPEMKTDGKPLKAAVKKPEEIVATA
;
A
#
# COMPACT_ATOMS: atom_id res chain seq x y z
N MET A 1 49.90 1.31 -12.99
CA MET A 1 50.38 2.58 -12.44
C MET A 1 49.32 3.14 -11.50
N ALA A 2 49.68 3.32 -10.23
CA ALA A 2 48.77 3.63 -9.14
C ALA A 2 48.86 5.12 -8.77
N HIS A 3 47.72 5.83 -8.78
CA HIS A 3 47.53 7.15 -8.17
C HIS A 3 46.35 7.02 -7.20
N ARG A 4 46.61 6.71 -5.92
CA ARG A 4 46.83 7.65 -4.80
C ARG A 4 45.67 8.63 -4.52
N ARG A 5 44.90 8.24 -3.50
CA ARG A 5 44.48 9.02 -2.31
C ARG A 5 43.37 10.06 -2.45
N CYS A 6 42.24 9.78 -1.84
CA CYS A 6 41.46 10.76 -1.09
C CYS A 6 40.69 10.06 0.04
N LEU A 7 41.19 10.18 1.28
CA LEU A 7 40.45 9.84 2.50
C LEU A 7 40.81 10.90 3.54
N GLN A 8 39.86 11.78 3.85
CA GLN A 8 39.85 12.58 5.06
C GLN A 8 38.43 12.56 5.62
N SER A 9 38.19 11.69 6.59
CA SER A 9 37.01 11.74 7.45
C SER A 9 37.43 12.31 8.81
N LEU A 10 36.94 13.50 9.13
CA LEU A 10 37.09 14.15 10.43
C LEU A 10 36.17 13.45 11.45
N ALA A 11 36.75 12.86 12.48
CA ALA A 11 36.03 12.48 13.69
C ALA A 11 36.46 13.39 14.83
N ARG A 12 35.50 14.08 15.45
CA ARG A 12 35.70 14.87 16.67
C ARG A 12 34.60 14.53 17.67
N ARG A 13 35.04 14.40 18.93
CA ARG A 13 34.29 14.47 20.21
C ARG A 13 33.51 13.20 20.60
N ALA A 14 33.37 12.86 21.87
CA ALA A 14 34.05 13.23 23.12
C ALA A 14 33.59 12.20 24.17
N THR A 15 34.44 11.94 25.15
CA THR A 15 34.24 11.04 26.28
C THR A 15 33.14 11.52 27.23
N ALA A 16 32.27 10.62 27.69
CA ALA A 16 31.48 10.80 28.91
C ALA A 16 31.66 9.57 29.80
N LEU A 17 32.34 9.79 30.94
CA LEU A 17 32.49 8.85 32.04
C LEU A 17 31.29 9.01 32.97
N ILE A 18 30.47 7.97 33.12
CA ILE A 18 29.49 7.88 34.21
C ILE A 18 29.82 6.62 35.02
N SER A 19 30.16 6.88 36.27
CA SER A 19 30.56 5.96 37.32
C SER A 19 29.39 5.10 37.78
N LEU A 20 29.56 3.78 37.78
CA LEU A 20 28.67 2.83 38.47
C LEU A 20 29.38 2.37 39.76
N LYS A 21 28.82 2.71 40.92
CA LYS A 21 29.24 2.16 42.21
C LYS A 21 28.30 1.02 42.62
N THR A 22 28.82 -0.20 42.54
CA THR A 22 28.91 -1.25 43.59
C THR A 22 27.76 -1.44 44.62
N THR A 23 27.05 -2.57 44.46
CA THR A 23 26.64 -3.66 45.42
C THR A 23 26.52 -3.38 46.93
N ARG A 24 25.54 -3.84 47.75
CA ARG A 24 25.00 -5.20 48.14
C ARG A 24 24.20 -4.99 49.49
N PRO A 25 23.62 -5.98 50.24
CA PRO A 25 23.09 -7.33 49.95
C PRO A 25 21.74 -7.74 50.68
N LEU A 26 21.20 -8.90 50.27
CA LEU A 26 20.54 -10.01 51.04
C LEU A 26 19.34 -9.78 52.00
N SER A 27 18.21 -10.39 51.65
CA SER A 27 17.31 -11.18 52.54
C SER A 27 16.54 -12.21 51.67
N THR A 28 16.95 -13.48 51.68
CA THR A 28 16.34 -14.66 52.36
C THR A 28 14.90 -15.02 51.97
N LEU A 29 14.81 -16.13 51.22
CA LEU A 29 13.87 -17.27 51.25
C LEU A 29 12.36 -17.02 51.42
N GLU A 30 11.57 -17.51 50.46
CA GLU A 30 10.64 -18.64 50.68
C GLU A 30 10.35 -19.37 49.36
N MET A 31 10.30 -20.70 49.44
CA MET A 31 9.96 -21.62 48.37
C MET A 31 8.48 -21.98 48.44
N LEU A 32 7.73 -21.87 47.35
CA LEU A 32 6.49 -22.64 47.15
C LEU A 32 6.32 -23.05 45.68
N THR A 33 6.67 -24.31 45.45
CA THR A 33 6.00 -25.32 44.60
C THR A 33 5.40 -24.90 43.26
N SER A 34 6.07 -25.35 42.20
CA SER A 34 5.58 -25.42 40.83
C SER A 34 4.40 -26.40 40.70
N LYS A 35 3.33 -25.96 40.05
CA LYS A 35 2.32 -26.86 39.49
C LYS A 35 2.77 -27.22 38.08
N SER A 36 2.96 -28.51 37.85
CA SER A 36 3.35 -29.14 36.60
C SER A 36 2.18 -29.13 35.60
N ASN A 37 2.44 -28.66 34.39
CA ASN A 37 1.58 -28.91 33.24
C ASN A 37 1.80 -30.35 32.74
N PRO A 38 0.75 -31.11 32.38
CA PRO A 38 0.90 -32.48 31.91
C PRO A 38 1.51 -32.50 30.51
N VAL A 39 2.68 -33.12 30.41
CA VAL A 39 3.32 -33.55 29.17
C VAL A 39 2.52 -34.72 28.62
N ILE A 40 2.00 -34.56 27.41
CA ILE A 40 1.35 -35.63 26.64
C ILE A 40 2.43 -36.61 26.22
N THR A 41 2.42 -37.81 26.80
CA THR A 41 3.22 -38.97 26.38
C THR A 41 2.58 -39.62 25.17
N ILE A 42 3.19 -39.47 24.00
CA ILE A 42 2.94 -40.34 22.85
C ILE A 42 3.91 -41.51 22.95
N THR A 43 3.35 -42.72 23.03
CA THR A 43 4.07 -43.99 23.10
C THR A 43 4.73 -44.32 21.77
N ASN A 44 5.96 -44.83 21.87
CA ASN A 44 6.77 -45.41 20.82
C ASN A 44 6.01 -46.44 19.98
N LEU A 45 6.10 -46.30 18.65
CA LEU A 45 5.92 -47.38 17.69
C LEU A 45 7.15 -47.36 16.78
N GLU A 46 7.78 -48.53 16.69
CA GLU A 46 9.06 -48.81 16.03
C GLU A 46 9.08 -48.50 14.51
N PRO A 47 10.30 -48.33 13.95
CA PRO A 47 10.50 -47.87 12.58
C PRO A 47 10.49 -49.04 11.58
N SER A 48 9.59 -48.98 10.60
CA SER A 48 9.66 -49.85 9.41
C SER A 48 10.30 -49.14 8.23
N TRP A 49 11.13 -49.91 7.54
CA TRP A 49 12.04 -49.52 6.47
C TRP A 49 11.35 -49.17 5.14
N CYS A 50 12.15 -48.54 4.26
CA CYS A 50 11.94 -48.30 2.82
C CYS A 50 10.95 -47.17 2.46
N THR A 51 11.25 -46.18 1.61
CA THR A 51 12.11 -46.21 0.42
C THR A 51 12.66 -44.82 0.13
N ARG A 52 13.98 -44.75 -0.03
CA ARG A 52 14.76 -43.60 -0.48
C ARG A 52 14.56 -43.42 -1.98
N TRP A 53 13.85 -42.37 -2.39
CA TRP A 53 13.73 -42.01 -3.80
C TRP A 53 15.05 -41.38 -4.28
N SER A 54 16.00 -42.23 -4.64
CA SER A 54 17.20 -41.81 -5.37
C SER A 54 16.80 -41.56 -6.82
N HIS A 55 16.72 -40.30 -7.23
CA HIS A 55 16.76 -39.95 -8.64
C HIS A 55 18.15 -40.31 -9.18
N SER A 56 18.17 -41.37 -9.99
CA SER A 56 19.31 -41.76 -10.80
C SER A 56 19.63 -40.62 -11.77
N ARG A 57 20.82 -40.03 -11.62
CA ARG A 57 21.43 -39.22 -12.66
C ARG A 57 21.95 -40.17 -13.73
N TYR A 58 21.17 -40.39 -14.78
CA TYR A 58 21.68 -40.99 -16.00
C TYR A 58 22.52 -39.96 -16.75
N PHE A 59 23.83 -40.05 -16.53
CA PHE A 59 24.85 -39.46 -17.39
C PHE A 59 25.22 -40.56 -18.39
N SER A 60 24.62 -40.54 -19.58
CA SER A 60 25.02 -41.45 -20.67
C SER A 60 25.72 -40.64 -21.75
N SER A 61 27.02 -40.92 -21.92
CA SER A 61 27.87 -40.46 -22.99
C SER A 61 28.10 -41.61 -23.97
N SER A 62 27.65 -41.45 -25.20
CA SER A 62 28.08 -42.15 -26.42
C SER A 62 27.55 -41.29 -27.58
N LYS A 63 28.30 -40.57 -28.43
CA LYS A 63 29.51 -40.89 -29.21
C LYS A 63 29.41 -42.29 -29.82
N SER A 64 29.17 -42.50 -31.12
CA SER A 64 29.11 -41.61 -32.29
C SER A 64 28.54 -42.42 -33.48
N ASP A 65 28.30 -41.69 -34.58
CA ASP A 65 28.33 -42.14 -35.99
C ASP A 65 27.01 -42.46 -36.70
N ASP A 66 26.70 -41.54 -37.62
CA ASP A 66 26.26 -41.73 -39.00
C ASP A 66 24.93 -42.44 -39.26
N ARG A 67 23.96 -41.68 -39.78
CA ARG A 67 23.53 -41.77 -41.19
C ARG A 67 22.76 -40.53 -41.60
N GLU A 68 23.25 -39.91 -42.67
CA GLU A 68 22.54 -38.96 -43.51
C GLU A 68 21.21 -39.59 -43.97
N ASN A 69 20.11 -38.88 -43.70
CA ASN A 69 18.84 -39.14 -44.36
C ASN A 69 18.34 -37.80 -44.89
N GLU A 70 18.83 -37.46 -46.07
CA GLU A 70 18.20 -36.48 -46.95
C GLU A 70 16.84 -37.06 -47.34
N LEU A 71 15.78 -36.60 -46.65
CA LEU A 71 14.42 -36.73 -47.14
C LEU A 71 13.87 -35.33 -47.33
N GLU A 72 13.62 -35.06 -48.60
CA GLU A 72 13.00 -33.89 -49.21
C GLU A 72 11.78 -33.45 -48.39
N MET A 73 11.89 -32.27 -47.77
CA MET A 73 10.76 -31.56 -47.19
C MET A 73 10.10 -30.80 -48.34
N GLU A 74 9.14 -31.43 -48.99
CA GLU A 74 8.28 -30.75 -49.97
C GLU A 74 7.53 -29.61 -49.29
N GLU A 75 7.54 -28.46 -49.95
CA GLU A 75 6.81 -27.27 -49.56
C GLU A 75 5.29 -27.52 -49.68
N ALA A 76 4.63 -27.70 -48.54
CA ALA A 76 3.20 -27.47 -48.42
C ALA A 76 2.98 -25.99 -48.08
N SER A 77 2.84 -25.19 -49.14
CA SER A 77 2.12 -23.93 -49.12
C SER A 77 0.65 -24.20 -48.82
N ASP A 78 0.23 -24.07 -47.56
CA ASP A 78 -1.17 -23.84 -47.21
C ASP A 78 -1.23 -22.55 -46.40
N GLY A 79 -1.62 -21.49 -47.13
CA GLY A 79 -2.10 -20.27 -46.52
C GLY A 79 -3.49 -20.52 -45.97
N GLU A 80 -3.60 -20.54 -44.65
CA GLU A 80 -4.84 -20.25 -43.95
C GLU A 80 -4.49 -19.14 -42.96
N THR A 81 -5.14 -18.00 -43.18
CA THR A 81 -5.02 -16.81 -42.35
C THR A 81 -5.86 -17.07 -41.12
N GLU A 82 -5.30 -17.76 -40.13
CA GLU A 82 -5.99 -18.02 -38.86
C GLU A 82 -6.04 -16.73 -38.04
N ASP A 83 -7.08 -15.94 -38.32
CA ASP A 83 -7.80 -15.04 -37.41
C ASP A 83 -6.95 -14.33 -36.34
N ASP A 84 -6.44 -13.15 -36.71
CA ASP A 84 -6.05 -12.05 -35.81
C ASP A 84 -7.26 -11.46 -35.03
N GLU A 85 -8.21 -12.29 -34.58
CA GLU A 85 -9.36 -11.93 -33.74
C GLU A 85 -9.00 -11.91 -32.24
N ALA A 86 -7.71 -11.97 -31.89
CA ALA A 86 -7.23 -11.89 -30.50
C ALA A 86 -6.94 -10.44 -30.04
N ALA A 87 -7.62 -9.44 -30.62
CA ALA A 87 -7.37 -8.03 -30.34
C ALA A 87 -8.63 -7.16 -30.16
N SER A 88 -9.78 -7.75 -29.83
CA SER A 88 -11.02 -7.00 -29.56
C SER A 88 -11.56 -7.11 -28.13
N ASP A 89 -10.84 -7.75 -27.19
CA ASP A 89 -11.20 -7.81 -25.76
C ASP A 89 -11.04 -6.46 -25.00
N LEU A 90 -10.77 -5.36 -25.72
CA LEU A 90 -10.47 -4.05 -25.12
C LEU A 90 -11.70 -3.23 -24.72
N ASP A 91 -12.91 -3.59 -25.18
CA ASP A 91 -14.15 -2.88 -24.86
C ASP A 91 -15.27 -3.87 -24.53
N ARG A 92 -15.05 -4.74 -23.53
CA ARG A 92 -16.18 -5.41 -22.89
C ARG A 92 -16.94 -4.34 -22.10
N ASP A 93 -18.07 -3.89 -22.62
CA ASP A 93 -18.96 -2.94 -21.95
C ASP A 93 -19.44 -3.57 -20.63
N TYR A 94 -18.74 -3.26 -19.53
CA TYR A 94 -19.15 -3.69 -18.20
C TYR A 94 -20.57 -3.22 -17.92
N SER A 95 -21.44 -4.13 -17.53
CA SER A 95 -22.77 -3.76 -17.04
C SER A 95 -22.62 -2.83 -15.83
N PRO A 96 -23.50 -1.82 -15.64
CA PRO A 96 -23.44 -0.95 -14.46
C PRO A 96 -23.38 -1.74 -13.14
N GLU A 97 -24.09 -2.86 -13.05
CA GLU A 97 -24.11 -3.74 -11.88
C GLU A 97 -22.74 -4.39 -11.61
N GLU A 98 -22.01 -4.76 -12.65
CA GLU A 98 -20.67 -5.34 -12.53
C GLU A 98 -19.66 -4.29 -12.05
N LYS A 99 -19.75 -3.06 -12.57
CA LYS A 99 -18.92 -1.93 -12.14
C LYS A 99 -19.11 -1.65 -10.65
N GLU A 100 -20.37 -1.64 -10.20
CA GLU A 100 -20.69 -1.44 -8.78
C GLU A 100 -20.20 -2.60 -7.92
N ALA A 101 -20.35 -3.86 -8.38
CA ALA A 101 -19.87 -5.03 -7.66
C ALA A 101 -18.34 -5.06 -7.52
N GLU A 102 -17.60 -4.75 -8.59
CA GLU A 102 -16.14 -4.64 -8.54
C GLU A 102 -15.67 -3.49 -7.64
N ALA A 103 -16.32 -2.32 -7.72
CA ALA A 103 -16.02 -1.19 -6.83
C ALA A 103 -16.27 -1.56 -5.36
N ALA A 104 -17.39 -2.21 -5.06
CA ALA A 104 -17.73 -2.69 -3.72
C ALA A 104 -16.73 -3.75 -3.22
N ALA A 105 -16.25 -4.63 -4.11
CA ALA A 105 -15.23 -5.62 -3.80
C ALA A 105 -13.88 -4.97 -3.44
N ILE A 106 -13.51 -3.85 -4.06
CA ILE A 106 -12.33 -3.07 -3.68
C ILE A 106 -12.58 -2.33 -2.35
N GLY A 107 -13.80 -1.85 -2.13
CA GLY A 107 -14.27 -1.27 -0.86
C GLY A 107 -14.85 0.14 -0.97
N TYR A 108 -15.21 0.59 -2.18
CA TYR A 108 -15.78 1.92 -2.41
C TYR A 108 -17.07 1.84 -3.21
N LYS A 109 -17.88 2.89 -3.10
CA LYS A 109 -19.08 3.12 -3.91
C LYS A 109 -19.00 4.51 -4.51
N VAL A 110 -19.29 4.63 -5.81
CA VAL A 110 -19.39 5.92 -6.49
C VAL A 110 -20.80 6.46 -6.28
N VAL A 111 -20.92 7.71 -5.81
CA VAL A 111 -22.22 8.38 -5.61
C VAL A 111 -22.56 9.26 -6.81
N GLY A 112 -21.53 9.82 -7.45
CA GLY A 112 -21.64 10.70 -8.61
C GLY A 112 -20.77 11.95 -8.49
N PRO A 113 -20.86 12.88 -9.46
CA PRO A 113 -19.96 14.01 -9.56
C PRO A 113 -20.23 15.08 -8.49
N LEU A 114 -19.15 15.71 -8.03
CA LEU A 114 -19.18 16.87 -7.14
C LEU A 114 -19.73 18.09 -7.87
N GLN A 115 -20.83 18.65 -7.35
CA GLN A 115 -21.40 19.89 -7.87
C GLN A 115 -20.67 21.09 -7.27
N ARG A 116 -20.54 22.18 -8.04
CA ARG A 116 -19.88 23.42 -7.56
C ARG A 116 -20.56 24.04 -6.33
N SER A 117 -21.86 23.79 -6.14
CA SER A 117 -22.64 24.26 -4.99
C SER A 117 -22.29 23.53 -3.69
N ASP A 118 -21.76 22.30 -3.80
CA ASP A 118 -21.61 21.42 -2.66
C ASP A 118 -20.36 21.82 -1.87
N ARG A 119 -20.57 22.43 -0.71
CA ARG A 119 -19.49 22.75 0.24
C ARG A 119 -19.15 21.51 1.06
N VAL A 120 -18.50 20.54 0.44
CA VAL A 120 -18.25 19.21 1.03
C VAL A 120 -17.06 19.22 2.00
N PHE A 121 -16.10 20.13 1.82
CA PHE A 121 -14.97 20.27 2.74
C PHE A 121 -15.39 21.03 3.98
N LYS A 122 -15.31 20.36 5.13
CA LYS A 122 -15.60 20.93 6.45
C LYS A 122 -14.29 21.27 7.16
N ASP A 123 -14.39 22.03 8.24
CA ASP A 123 -13.26 22.24 9.14
C ASP A 123 -12.82 20.92 9.79
N TYR A 124 -11.58 20.89 10.27
CA TYR A 124 -11.00 19.72 10.88
C TYR A 124 -11.84 19.24 12.08
N GLU A 125 -12.16 17.95 12.11
CA GLU A 125 -12.83 17.29 13.24
C GLU A 125 -11.81 16.36 13.93
N PRO A 126 -11.82 16.21 15.26
CA PRO A 126 -10.81 15.43 15.98
C PRO A 126 -11.18 13.94 15.96
N VAL A 127 -11.45 13.42 14.77
CA VAL A 127 -11.90 12.05 14.52
C VAL A 127 -11.03 11.46 13.42
N PHE A 128 -10.69 10.18 13.54
CA PHE A 128 -9.98 9.45 12.52
C PHE A 128 -10.63 8.09 12.25
N ALA A 129 -10.39 7.56 11.06
CA ALA A 129 -10.80 6.24 10.64
C ALA A 129 -9.59 5.47 10.10
N VAL A 130 -9.65 4.15 10.17
CA VAL A 130 -8.77 3.26 9.41
C VAL A 130 -9.60 2.61 8.31
N VAL A 131 -9.33 3.00 7.06
CA VAL A 131 -10.02 2.51 5.87
C VAL A 131 -9.14 1.52 5.12
N GLN A 132 -9.76 0.51 4.52
CA GLN A 132 -9.10 -0.42 3.64
C GLN A 132 -9.57 -0.20 2.19
N ILE A 133 -8.63 0.08 1.30
CA ILE A 133 -8.88 0.21 -0.14
C ILE A 133 -8.02 -0.86 -0.84
N GLY A 134 -8.68 -1.86 -1.43
CA GLY A 134 -7.99 -3.03 -1.97
C GLY A 134 -7.22 -3.77 -0.86
N SER A 135 -5.90 -3.88 -1.02
CA SER A 135 -5.00 -4.56 -0.08
C SER A 135 -4.31 -3.62 0.92
N HIS A 136 -4.54 -2.31 0.81
CA HIS A 136 -3.86 -1.30 1.62
C HIS A 136 -4.79 -0.67 2.65
N GLN A 137 -4.22 -0.36 3.82
CA GLN A 137 -4.93 0.31 4.91
C GLN A 137 -4.38 1.72 5.11
N PHE A 138 -5.27 2.68 5.30
CA PHE A 138 -4.93 4.09 5.50
C PHE A 138 -5.60 4.61 6.76
N LYS A 139 -4.83 5.30 7.60
CA LYS A 139 -5.38 6.14 8.66
C LYS A 139 -5.73 7.49 8.04
N VAL A 140 -6.98 7.91 8.20
CA VAL A 140 -7.51 9.13 7.60
C VAL A 140 -8.29 9.96 8.60
N SER A 141 -8.17 11.28 8.45
CA SER A 141 -8.98 12.29 9.13
C SER A 141 -9.67 13.16 8.08
N ASN A 142 -10.63 13.99 8.50
CA ASN A 142 -11.24 14.95 7.60
C ASN A 142 -10.19 15.93 7.03
N GLY A 143 -10.20 16.15 5.71
CA GLY A 143 -9.33 17.06 4.99
C GLY A 143 -8.04 16.42 4.48
N ASP A 144 -7.72 15.19 4.91
CA ASP A 144 -6.50 14.49 4.51
C ASP A 144 -6.54 14.12 3.02
N CYS A 145 -5.36 14.14 2.40
CA CYS A 145 -5.14 13.68 1.03
C CYS A 145 -4.35 12.37 1.06
N ILE A 146 -4.87 11.32 0.41
CA ILE A 146 -4.21 10.02 0.32
C ILE A 146 -4.02 9.62 -1.15
N PHE A 147 -2.91 8.93 -1.42
CA PHE A 147 -2.68 8.28 -2.71
C PHE A 147 -3.04 6.80 -2.59
N THR A 148 -3.82 6.33 -3.55
CA THR A 148 -4.30 4.96 -3.63
C THR A 148 -3.96 4.37 -4.98
N GLU A 149 -4.11 3.06 -5.12
CA GLU A 149 -4.05 2.39 -6.41
C GLU A 149 -5.07 2.99 -7.39
N ARG A 150 -4.88 2.75 -8.70
CA ARG A 150 -5.82 3.27 -9.70
C ARG A 150 -7.21 2.67 -9.50
N LEU A 151 -8.20 3.53 -9.28
CA LEU A 151 -9.60 3.16 -9.24
C LEU A 151 -10.17 3.28 -10.66
N LYS A 152 -10.73 2.18 -11.18
CA LYS A 152 -11.15 2.06 -12.59
C LYS A 152 -12.46 2.78 -12.90
N PHE A 153 -13.42 2.77 -11.97
CA PHE A 153 -14.81 3.15 -12.23
C PHE A 153 -15.18 4.53 -11.66
N CYS A 154 -14.20 5.38 -11.38
CA CYS A 154 -14.43 6.74 -10.91
C CYS A 154 -13.72 7.76 -11.79
N GLU A 155 -14.33 8.92 -11.91
CA GLU A 155 -13.78 10.07 -12.63
C GLU A 155 -13.30 11.15 -11.65
N VAL A 156 -12.61 12.15 -12.20
CA VAL A 156 -12.13 13.30 -11.43
C VAL A 156 -13.31 14.12 -10.94
N ASN A 157 -13.29 14.52 -9.67
CA ASN A 157 -14.37 15.17 -8.92
C ASN A 157 -15.55 14.26 -8.56
N ASP A 158 -15.47 12.95 -8.71
CA ASP A 158 -16.50 12.06 -8.17
C ASP A 158 -16.46 12.00 -6.64
N LYS A 159 -17.65 11.91 -6.05
CA LYS A 159 -17.86 11.62 -4.63
C LYS A 159 -17.88 10.11 -4.44
N LEU A 160 -17.03 9.65 -3.54
CA LEU A 160 -16.89 8.25 -3.17
C LEU A 160 -17.31 8.05 -1.72
N ILE A 161 -17.94 6.90 -1.45
CA ILE A 161 -18.16 6.39 -0.10
C ILE A 161 -17.27 5.16 0.07
N LEU A 162 -16.35 5.21 1.03
CA LEU A 162 -15.51 4.09 1.41
C LEU A 162 -16.22 3.29 2.49
N ASN A 163 -16.65 2.07 2.15
CA ASN A 163 -17.47 1.21 3.00
C ASN A 163 -16.61 0.28 3.87
N LYS A 164 -15.39 -0.06 3.43
CA LYS A 164 -14.49 -0.94 4.18
C LYS A 164 -13.74 -0.16 5.26
N VAL A 165 -14.45 0.15 6.34
CA VAL A 165 -13.89 0.79 7.54
C VAL A 165 -13.59 -0.28 8.59
N LEU A 166 -12.35 -0.29 9.08
CA LEU A 166 -11.88 -1.27 10.06
C LEU A 166 -11.97 -0.73 11.49
N LEU A 167 -11.75 0.57 11.68
CA LEU A 167 -11.70 1.21 12.99
C LEU A 167 -12.13 2.67 12.88
N LEU A 168 -12.87 3.15 13.88
CA LEU A 168 -13.17 4.56 14.09
C LEU A 168 -12.61 5.01 15.44
N GLY A 169 -12.01 6.19 15.49
CA GLY A 169 -11.40 6.75 16.69
C GLY A 169 -11.79 8.21 16.88
N SER A 170 -12.24 8.53 18.09
CA SER A 170 -12.54 9.85 18.62
C SER A 170 -11.76 10.00 19.94
N PRO A 171 -11.49 11.21 20.44
CA PRO A 171 -10.85 11.39 21.75
C PRO A 171 -11.60 10.70 22.89
N THR A 172 -12.92 10.54 22.78
CA THR A 172 -13.75 9.93 23.82
C THR A 172 -13.88 8.42 23.68
N GLN A 173 -13.91 7.90 22.44
CA GLN A 173 -14.24 6.50 22.17
C GLN A 173 -13.47 5.95 20.96
N THR A 174 -13.20 4.65 20.98
CA THR A 174 -12.62 3.91 19.86
C THR A 174 -13.46 2.69 19.57
N ILE A 175 -13.93 2.57 18.32
CA ILE A 175 -14.78 1.49 17.85
C ILE A 175 -13.92 0.62 16.91
N ILE A 176 -13.80 -0.67 17.24
CA ILE A 176 -12.96 -1.62 16.52
C ILE A 176 -13.84 -2.63 15.79
N GLY A 177 -13.66 -2.76 14.47
CA GLY A 177 -14.41 -3.68 13.61
C GLY A 177 -13.97 -5.14 13.74
N ARG A 178 -14.85 -6.06 13.29
CA ARG A 178 -14.60 -7.51 13.22
C ARG A 178 -15.23 -8.13 11.96
N PRO A 179 -14.55 -8.13 10.81
CA PRO A 179 -13.37 -7.32 10.45
C PRO A 179 -13.74 -5.87 10.06
N ILE A 180 -14.94 -5.64 9.54
CA ILE A 180 -15.44 -4.32 9.10
C ILE A 180 -16.49 -3.78 10.08
N LEU A 181 -16.71 -2.47 10.07
CA LEU A 181 -17.79 -1.79 10.78
C LEU A 181 -18.94 -1.49 9.80
N PRO A 182 -20.15 -2.07 10.00
CA PRO A 182 -21.24 -1.95 9.02
C PRO A 182 -21.85 -0.55 8.95
N ASP A 183 -21.93 0.16 10.10
CA ASP A 183 -22.59 1.47 10.19
C ASP A 183 -21.62 2.64 9.96
N ALA A 184 -20.37 2.34 9.58
CA ALA A 184 -19.32 3.30 9.35
C ALA A 184 -19.17 3.60 7.86
N ALA A 185 -19.08 4.88 7.51
CA ALA A 185 -18.85 5.33 6.15
C ALA A 185 -17.88 6.51 6.14
N VAL A 186 -16.90 6.47 5.23
CA VAL A 186 -15.98 7.59 5.02
C VAL A 186 -16.25 8.18 3.64
N HIS A 187 -16.61 9.46 3.62
CA HIS A 187 -16.84 10.21 2.39
C HIS A 187 -15.53 10.79 1.89
N ALA A 188 -15.30 10.65 0.58
CA ALA A 188 -14.11 11.14 -0.09
C ALA A 188 -14.47 11.72 -1.46
N VAL A 189 -13.57 12.53 -2.01
CA VAL A 189 -13.65 13.07 -3.36
C VAL A 189 -12.38 12.71 -4.12
N VAL A 190 -12.52 12.33 -5.38
CA VAL A 190 -11.38 12.12 -6.29
C VAL A 190 -10.86 13.50 -6.73
N GLU A 191 -9.64 13.87 -6.31
CA GLU A 191 -9.02 15.13 -6.73
C GLU A 191 -8.38 15.00 -8.12
N GLU A 192 -7.62 13.93 -8.35
CA GLU A 192 -6.91 13.70 -9.61
C GLU A 192 -6.48 12.23 -9.78
N HIS A 193 -6.24 11.85 -11.03
CA HIS A 193 -5.50 10.65 -11.38
C HIS A 193 -4.07 11.03 -11.76
N ALA A 194 -3.10 10.56 -10.99
CA ALA A 194 -1.71 10.94 -11.12
C ALA A 194 -0.84 9.75 -11.56
N LEU A 195 0.28 10.05 -12.21
CA LEU A 195 1.35 9.08 -12.43
C LEU A 195 2.41 9.24 -11.35
N ASP A 196 2.81 8.12 -10.75
CA ASP A 196 3.90 8.09 -9.80
C ASP A 196 5.25 8.45 -10.46
N ALA A 197 6.24 8.72 -9.62
CA ALA A 197 7.61 8.91 -10.03
C ALA A 197 8.10 7.75 -10.91
N LYS A 198 8.93 8.05 -11.91
CA LYS A 198 9.48 7.01 -12.80
C LYS A 198 10.42 6.11 -12.01
N VAL A 199 10.04 4.85 -11.84
CA VAL A 199 10.91 3.82 -11.29
C VAL A 199 11.74 3.22 -12.42
N ILE A 200 13.07 3.30 -12.32
CA ILE A 200 13.97 2.76 -13.33
C ILE A 200 14.36 1.32 -12.97
N ILE A 201 13.90 0.37 -13.79
CA ILE A 201 14.23 -1.04 -13.70
C ILE A 201 15.48 -1.29 -14.53
N PHE A 202 16.62 -1.46 -13.87
CA PHE A 202 17.89 -1.78 -14.51
C PHE A 202 18.28 -3.25 -14.29
N LYS A 203 18.30 -4.03 -15.37
CA LYS A 203 18.71 -5.45 -15.37
C LYS A 203 20.10 -5.57 -15.99
N LYS A 204 21.05 -6.20 -15.29
CA LYS A 204 22.41 -6.44 -15.78
C LYS A 204 22.91 -7.82 -15.38
N LYS A 205 23.54 -8.55 -16.31
CA LYS A 205 24.25 -9.82 -16.02
C LYS A 205 25.74 -9.61 -16.23
N LYS A 206 26.56 -9.98 -15.24
CA LYS A 206 28.02 -9.85 -15.27
C LYS A 206 28.61 -10.72 -16.39
N ARG A 207 29.56 -10.17 -17.16
CA ARG A 207 30.30 -10.86 -18.25
C ARG A 207 29.44 -11.47 -19.37
N LYS A 208 28.15 -11.14 -19.46
CA LYS A 208 27.23 -11.63 -20.50
C LYS A 208 26.82 -10.55 -21.52
N ASN A 209 27.46 -9.38 -21.49
CA ASN A 209 27.08 -8.17 -22.24
C ASN A 209 25.57 -7.86 -22.20
N TYR A 210 24.87 -8.31 -21.16
CA TYR A 210 23.44 -8.11 -21.01
C TYR A 210 23.22 -6.97 -20.04
N ARG A 211 22.66 -5.87 -20.57
CA ARG A 211 22.14 -4.72 -19.83
C ARG A 211 20.83 -4.28 -20.47
N ARG A 212 19.79 -4.06 -19.66
CA ARG A 212 18.49 -3.54 -20.09
C ARG A 212 18.03 -2.51 -19.06
N THR A 213 17.58 -1.35 -19.53
CA THR A 213 17.00 -0.29 -18.71
C THR A 213 15.57 -0.09 -19.18
N LYS A 214 14.59 -0.26 -18.28
CA LYS A 214 13.17 0.01 -18.55
C LYS A 214 12.64 0.97 -17.49
N GLY A 215 11.81 1.94 -17.89
CA GLY A 215 11.07 2.75 -16.93
C GLY A 215 9.71 2.13 -16.64
N HIS A 216 9.25 2.25 -15.40
CA HIS A 216 7.86 2.00 -15.00
C HIS A 216 7.31 3.26 -14.32
N ARG A 217 6.01 3.52 -14.53
CA ARG A 217 5.25 4.54 -13.80
C ARG A 217 3.92 3.91 -13.41
N GLN A 218 3.60 3.98 -12.14
CA GLN A 218 2.34 3.45 -11.63
C GLN A 218 1.28 4.54 -11.69
N GLU A 219 0.07 4.19 -12.13
CA GLU A 219 -1.09 5.07 -12.01
C GLU A 219 -1.66 5.01 -10.61
N LEU A 220 -1.95 6.19 -10.06
CA LEU A 220 -2.46 6.40 -8.72
C LEU A 220 -3.71 7.29 -8.77
N THR A 221 -4.58 7.12 -7.78
CA THR A 221 -5.73 8.01 -7.57
C THR A 221 -5.50 8.78 -6.29
N LYS A 222 -5.57 10.12 -6.39
CA LYS A 222 -5.50 10.99 -5.22
C LYS A 222 -6.92 11.24 -4.70
N LEU A 223 -7.16 10.79 -3.48
CA LEU A 223 -8.43 10.98 -2.80
C LEU A 223 -8.26 12.04 -1.73
N ARG A 224 -9.26 12.90 -1.58
CA ARG A 224 -9.38 13.80 -0.44
C ARG A 224 -10.56 13.41 0.42
N ILE A 225 -10.31 13.23 1.70
CA ILE A 225 -11.30 12.81 2.67
C ILE A 225 -12.12 14.02 3.11
N THR A 226 -13.44 13.88 3.11
CA THR A 226 -14.37 14.98 3.39
C THR A 226 -15.14 14.82 4.69
N ASP A 227 -15.55 13.60 5.02
CA ASP A 227 -16.33 13.35 6.24
C ASP A 227 -16.15 11.91 6.72
N ILE A 228 -16.25 11.73 8.04
CA ILE A 228 -16.23 10.43 8.69
C ILE A 228 -17.55 10.28 9.46
N GLN A 229 -18.30 9.22 9.16
CA GLN A 229 -19.60 8.91 9.76
C GLN A 229 -19.53 7.61 10.58
N GLY A 230 -20.43 7.49 11.57
CA GLY A 230 -20.55 6.30 12.42
C GLY A 230 -19.88 6.42 13.80
N ILE A 231 -19.46 7.62 14.21
CA ILE A 231 -18.89 7.88 15.54
C ILE A 231 -19.38 9.22 16.09
N GLU A 232 -19.59 9.30 17.40
CA GLU A 232 -19.96 10.55 18.06
C GLU A 232 -18.79 11.55 17.99
N LYS A 233 -19.08 12.71 17.42
CA LYS A 233 -18.12 13.80 17.24
C LYS A 233 -18.20 14.70 18.48
N PRO A 234 -17.11 14.92 19.21
CA PRO A 234 -17.12 15.86 20.32
C PRO A 234 -17.33 17.27 19.77
N GLU A 235 -18.21 18.04 20.42
CA GLU A 235 -18.39 19.45 20.08
C GLU A 235 -17.09 20.21 20.31
N MET A 236 -16.53 20.79 19.23
CA MET A 236 -15.47 21.76 19.39
C MET A 236 -16.06 23.01 20.02
N LYS A 237 -15.63 23.34 21.24
CA LYS A 237 -15.84 24.67 21.80
C LYS A 237 -15.07 25.65 20.92
N THR A 238 -15.77 26.29 19.99
CA THR A 238 -15.22 27.44 19.27
C THR A 238 -15.13 28.57 20.27
N ASP A 239 -14.00 28.66 20.98
CA ASP A 239 -13.68 29.84 21.77
C ASP A 239 -13.57 31.01 20.78
N GLY A 240 -14.65 31.78 20.68
CA GLY A 240 -14.80 32.86 19.72
C GLY A 240 -13.71 33.90 19.91
N LYS A 241 -12.58 33.73 19.22
CA LYS A 241 -11.61 34.79 19.04
C LYS A 241 -12.06 35.58 17.82
N PRO A 242 -12.65 36.77 17.98
CA PRO A 242 -13.08 37.56 16.83
C PRO A 242 -11.85 37.87 15.97
N LEU A 243 -11.94 37.49 14.70
CA LEU A 243 -11.00 37.93 13.67
C LEU A 243 -10.98 39.46 13.71
N LYS A 244 -9.89 40.06 14.19
CA LYS A 244 -9.67 41.51 14.09
C LYS A 244 -9.72 41.87 12.61
N ALA A 245 -10.84 42.45 12.19
CA ALA A 245 -10.97 43.12 10.92
C ALA A 245 -9.98 44.29 10.90
N ALA A 246 -8.85 44.10 10.22
CA ALA A 246 -7.93 45.16 9.87
C ALA A 246 -8.56 45.97 8.73
N VAL A 247 -9.52 46.84 9.07
CA VAL A 247 -10.01 47.89 8.19
C VAL A 247 -8.90 48.93 8.07
N LYS A 248 -8.10 48.87 7.00
CA LYS A 248 -7.30 50.01 6.55
C LYS A 248 -8.27 51.11 6.13
N LYS A 249 -8.39 52.17 6.94
CA LYS A 249 -8.96 53.44 6.49
C LYS A 249 -8.06 54.01 5.39
N PRO A 250 -8.57 54.42 4.22
CA PRO A 250 -7.83 55.30 3.34
C PRO A 250 -7.82 56.71 3.96
N GLU A 251 -6.64 57.27 4.16
CA GLU A 251 -6.45 58.68 4.52
C GLU A 251 -6.83 59.54 3.30
N GLU A 252 -7.79 60.46 3.49
CA GLU A 252 -8.09 61.54 2.55
C GLU A 252 -6.87 62.48 2.47
N ILE A 253 -6.33 62.65 1.26
CA ILE A 253 -5.39 63.72 0.96
C ILE A 253 -6.23 64.96 0.64
N VAL A 254 -6.30 65.90 1.58
CA VAL A 254 -6.85 67.24 1.35
C VAL A 254 -5.82 68.03 0.54
N ALA A 255 -6.12 68.26 -0.74
CA ALA A 255 -5.43 69.25 -1.57
C ALA A 255 -6.15 70.59 -1.44
N THR A 256 -5.52 71.54 -0.76
CA THR A 256 -5.93 72.95 -0.72
C THR A 256 -5.39 73.69 -1.95
N ALA A 257 -6.20 74.64 -2.43
CA ALA A 257 -6.05 75.50 -3.60
C ALA A 257 -4.73 76.28 -3.72
#